data_AF-A0A2K3KYI8-F1
#
_entry.id   AF-A0A2K3KYI8-F1
#
_cell.length_a   1.000
_cell.length_b   1.000
_cell.length_c   1.000
_cell.angle_alpha   90.00
_cell.angle_beta   90.00
_cell.angle_gamma   90.00
#
_symmetry.space_group_name_H-M   'P 1'
#
loop_
_entity.id
_entity.type
_entity.pdbx_description
1 polymer ?
#
loop_
_entity_poly.entity_id
_entity_poly.type
_entity_poly.pdbx_seq_one_letter_code
_entity_poly.pdbx_strand_id
1 'polypeptide(L)'
;ALERCEYWRLSDQQGKPPGVLGWWPSRAVTFIENHDTGSTQGHWRFPRDKEMQGYAYTLTHPGTPSVFFDHIFSHYKKEIAALLSIRKRNGINCRSKVKIHKSERDVYAAIIDEKVAMKIGPGHFEPPSGSQNWSTAWEGRDYKIWEDAS
;
A
#
# COMPACT_ATOMS: atom_id res chain seq x y z
N ALA A 1 -3.89 -12.92 -1.90
CA ALA A 1 -4.55 -11.84 -1.15
C ALA A 1 -5.58 -11.12 -2.02
N LEU A 2 -5.17 -10.29 -2.98
CA LEU A 2 -6.09 -9.38 -3.67
C LEU A 2 -7.09 -10.06 -4.62
N GLU A 3 -6.66 -11.08 -5.37
CA GLU A 3 -7.53 -11.74 -6.36
C GLU A 3 -8.78 -12.38 -5.76
N ARG A 4 -8.64 -13.01 -4.59
CA ARG A 4 -9.69 -13.79 -3.93
C ARG A 4 -10.36 -13.07 -2.76
N CYS A 5 -10.08 -11.77 -2.56
CA CYS A 5 -10.45 -11.05 -1.34
C CYS A 5 -10.01 -11.86 -0.10
N GLU A 6 -8.70 -12.03 0.03
CA GLU A 6 -8.05 -12.64 1.17
C GLU A 6 -7.08 -11.63 1.78
N TYR A 7 -7.56 -10.42 2.10
CA TYR A 7 -6.74 -9.35 2.67
C TYR A 7 -6.22 -9.67 4.08
N TRP A 8 -6.84 -10.64 4.77
CA TRP A 8 -6.35 -11.24 6.01
C TRP A 8 -4.94 -11.84 5.87
N ARG A 9 -4.52 -12.22 4.65
CA ARG A 9 -3.15 -12.70 4.39
C ARG A 9 -2.10 -11.59 4.50
N LEU A 10 -2.50 -10.33 4.58
CA LEU A 10 -1.60 -9.17 4.70
C LEU A 10 -1.24 -8.84 6.15
N SER A 11 -1.57 -9.73 7.09
CA SER A 11 -1.05 -9.74 8.45
C SER A 11 -0.51 -11.13 8.79
N ASP A 12 0.66 -11.18 9.42
CA ASP A 12 1.14 -12.40 10.06
C ASP A 12 0.49 -12.62 11.44
N GLN A 13 0.85 -13.72 12.11
CA GLN A 13 0.33 -14.08 13.44
C GLN A 13 0.72 -13.08 14.54
N GLN A 14 1.71 -12.22 14.30
CA GLN A 14 2.18 -11.18 15.23
C GLN A 14 1.56 -9.80 14.91
N GLY A 15 0.66 -9.70 13.94
CA GLY A 15 0.08 -8.43 13.52
C GLY A 15 1.03 -7.57 12.67
N LYS A 16 2.06 -8.16 12.09
CA LYS A 16 3.03 -7.48 11.22
C LYS A 16 2.73 -7.78 9.74
N PRO A 17 3.15 -6.90 8.82
CA PRO A 17 3.09 -7.21 7.40
C PRO A 17 3.84 -8.52 7.07
N PRO A 18 3.31 -9.39 6.20
CA PRO A 18 4.01 -10.58 5.78
C PRO A 18 5.23 -10.23 4.91
N GLY A 19 6.13 -11.20 4.76
CA GLY A 19 7.34 -11.08 3.92
C GLY A 19 8.46 -10.28 4.58
N VAL A 20 9.51 -10.00 3.81
CA VAL A 20 10.75 -9.35 4.32
C VAL A 20 10.47 -7.98 4.92
N LEU A 21 9.43 -7.28 4.46
CA LEU A 21 9.02 -5.97 4.98
C LEU A 21 8.65 -6.02 6.47
N GLY A 22 7.96 -7.06 6.94
CA GLY A 22 7.60 -7.19 8.35
C GLY A 22 8.77 -7.53 9.28
N TRP A 23 9.86 -8.03 8.72
CA TRP A 23 11.02 -8.49 9.48
C TRP A 23 12.17 -7.49 9.45
N TRP A 24 12.51 -6.99 8.26
CA TRP A 24 13.64 -6.08 8.07
C TRP A 24 13.35 -5.06 6.96
N PRO A 25 12.47 -4.08 7.22
CA PRO A 25 11.98 -3.18 6.17
C PRO A 25 13.11 -2.35 5.54
N SER A 26 14.16 -1.98 6.29
CA SER A 26 15.32 -1.28 5.73
C SER A 26 16.13 -2.08 4.69
N ARG A 27 15.86 -3.38 4.54
CA ARG A 27 16.49 -4.28 3.56
C ARG A 27 15.48 -4.81 2.54
N ALA A 28 14.24 -4.37 2.58
CA ALA A 28 13.18 -4.81 1.68
C ALA A 28 13.01 -3.82 0.52
N VAL A 29 13.24 -4.27 -0.72
CA VAL A 29 12.79 -3.56 -1.92
C VAL A 29 11.46 -4.18 -2.35
N THR A 30 10.39 -3.39 -2.31
CA THR A 30 9.05 -3.87 -2.65
C THR A 30 8.67 -3.45 -4.06
N PHE A 31 8.02 -4.31 -4.82
CA PHE A 31 7.49 -4.03 -6.15
C PHE A 31 6.20 -4.82 -6.34
N ILE A 32 5.37 -4.40 -7.29
CA ILE A 32 4.18 -5.17 -7.68
C ILE A 32 4.42 -6.00 -8.96
N GLU A 33 5.27 -5.49 -9.86
CA GLU A 33 5.69 -6.18 -11.10
C GLU A 33 7.12 -5.80 -11.50
N ASN A 34 7.74 -6.66 -12.30
CA ASN A 34 8.96 -6.41 -13.06
C ASN A 34 8.82 -6.99 -14.49
N HIS A 35 9.92 -7.03 -15.26
CA HIS A 35 9.91 -7.50 -16.65
C HIS A 35 9.67 -9.02 -16.81
N ASP A 36 9.93 -9.82 -15.78
CA ASP A 36 9.70 -11.27 -15.77
C ASP A 36 8.28 -11.61 -15.27
N THR A 37 7.87 -10.98 -14.16
CA THR A 37 6.55 -11.24 -13.56
C THR A 37 5.43 -10.64 -14.40
N GLY A 38 5.70 -9.48 -15.01
CA GLY A 38 4.76 -8.69 -15.80
C GLY A 38 5.16 -8.58 -17.28
N SER A 39 4.86 -7.43 -17.88
CA SER A 39 5.24 -7.10 -19.26
C SER A 39 4.88 -8.18 -20.29
N THR A 40 5.77 -8.56 -21.20
CA THR A 40 5.54 -9.58 -22.22
C THR A 40 5.71 -11.01 -21.71
N GLN A 41 6.54 -11.25 -20.68
CA GLN A 41 6.75 -12.59 -20.11
C GLN A 41 5.53 -13.05 -19.30
N GLY A 42 5.11 -12.23 -18.33
CA GLY A 42 3.88 -12.45 -17.57
C GLY A 42 3.88 -13.71 -16.71
N HIS A 43 5.04 -14.14 -16.20
CA HIS A 43 5.16 -15.39 -15.44
C HIS A 43 4.37 -15.38 -14.13
N TRP A 44 4.16 -14.19 -13.55
CA TRP A 44 3.40 -14.05 -12.31
C TRP A 44 2.78 -12.65 -12.21
N ARG A 45 1.85 -12.37 -13.12
CA ARG A 45 1.21 -11.05 -13.20
C ARG A 45 0.50 -10.70 -11.89
N PHE A 46 0.57 -9.43 -11.53
CA PHE A 46 -0.27 -8.90 -10.47
C PHE A 46 -1.75 -9.01 -10.90
N PRO A 47 -2.70 -9.24 -9.98
CA PRO A 47 -4.11 -9.34 -10.36
C PRO A 47 -4.58 -8.08 -11.09
N ARG A 48 -5.13 -8.28 -12.30
CA ARG A 48 -5.64 -7.22 -13.15
C ARG A 48 -6.68 -6.36 -12.42
N ASP A 49 -6.65 -5.06 -12.70
CA ASP A 49 -7.53 -4.04 -12.11
C ASP A 49 -7.33 -3.82 -10.61
N LYS A 50 -6.26 -4.39 -10.03
CA LYS A 50 -5.90 -4.24 -8.61
C LYS A 50 -4.49 -3.69 -8.42
N GLU A 51 -3.77 -3.35 -9.49
CA GLU A 51 -2.40 -2.85 -9.47
C GLU A 51 -2.28 -1.59 -8.59
N MET A 52 -3.27 -0.69 -8.65
CA MET A 52 -3.29 0.51 -7.81
C MET A 52 -3.45 0.20 -6.31
N GLN A 53 -4.08 -0.90 -5.93
CA GLN A 53 -4.08 -1.36 -4.54
C GLN A 53 -2.67 -1.84 -4.12
N GLY A 54 -1.95 -2.52 -5.01
CA GLY A 54 -0.55 -2.88 -4.79
C GLY A 54 0.36 -1.66 -4.65
N TYR A 55 0.14 -0.61 -5.45
CA TYR A 55 0.86 0.66 -5.30
C TYR A 55 0.47 1.42 -4.03
N ALA A 56 -0.81 1.48 -3.68
CA ALA A 56 -1.26 2.07 -2.42
C ALA A 56 -0.56 1.40 -1.22
N TYR A 57 -0.41 0.07 -1.25
CA TYR A 57 0.35 -0.67 -0.23
C TYR A 57 1.85 -0.30 -0.26
N THR A 58 2.55 -0.57 -1.36
CA THR A 58 4.02 -0.43 -1.42
C THR A 58 4.50 1.01 -1.26
N LEU A 59 3.77 2.00 -1.76
CA LEU A 59 4.16 3.41 -1.70
C LEU A 59 3.86 4.07 -0.34
N THR A 60 2.93 3.52 0.44
CA THR A 60 2.65 4.02 1.81
C THR A 60 3.39 3.26 2.89
N HIS A 61 3.79 2.01 2.64
CA HIS A 61 4.41 1.15 3.64
C HIS A 61 5.92 1.38 3.81
N PRO A 62 6.53 0.82 4.88
CA PRO A 62 7.98 0.75 5.04
C PRO A 62 8.65 -0.02 3.89
N GLY A 63 9.98 -0.07 3.88
CA GLY A 63 10.74 -0.57 2.72
C GLY A 63 11.04 0.49 1.66
N THR A 64 11.72 0.05 0.60
CA THR A 64 12.12 0.86 -0.54
C THR A 64 11.28 0.45 -1.75
N PRO A 65 10.22 1.20 -2.12
CA PRO A 65 9.38 0.80 -3.22
C PRO A 65 10.05 1.02 -4.58
N SER A 66 9.79 0.11 -5.50
CA SER A 66 10.11 0.22 -6.93
C SER A 66 8.82 0.30 -7.73
N VAL A 67 8.77 1.25 -8.68
CA VAL A 67 7.64 1.45 -9.58
C VAL A 67 7.99 0.88 -10.94
N PHE A 68 7.11 0.04 -11.48
CA PHE A 68 7.35 -0.61 -12.77
C PHE A 68 7.17 0.36 -13.94
N PHE A 69 8.05 0.28 -14.94
CA PHE A 69 8.10 1.20 -16.07
C PHE A 69 6.79 1.22 -16.86
N ASP A 70 6.24 0.06 -17.23
CA ASP A 70 5.01 0.00 -18.01
C ASP A 70 3.84 0.67 -17.27
N HIS A 71 3.83 0.60 -15.94
CA HIS A 71 2.79 1.23 -15.12
C HIS A 71 2.97 2.74 -14.99
N ILE A 72 4.18 3.26 -14.81
CA ILE A 72 4.39 4.72 -14.67
C ILE A 72 4.12 5.48 -15.98
N PHE A 73 4.22 4.81 -17.13
CA PHE A 73 3.90 5.36 -18.45
C PHE A 73 2.50 4.94 -18.98
N SER A 74 1.60 4.52 -18.08
CA SER A 74 0.22 4.16 -18.39
C SER A 74 -0.79 5.17 -17.80
N HIS A 75 -2.08 4.81 -17.83
CA HIS A 75 -3.14 5.55 -17.12
C HIS A 75 -2.91 5.65 -15.60
N TYR A 76 -2.08 4.78 -15.01
CA TYR A 76 -1.73 4.84 -13.58
C TYR A 76 -0.81 6.01 -13.19
N LYS A 77 -0.20 6.70 -14.17
CA LYS A 77 0.80 7.75 -13.93
C LYS A 77 0.37 8.78 -12.89
N LYS A 78 -0.86 9.30 -13.00
CA LYS A 78 -1.38 10.35 -12.11
C LYS A 78 -1.51 9.86 -10.66
N GLU A 79 -2.06 8.66 -10.49
CA GLU A 79 -2.30 8.08 -9.17
C GLU A 79 -0.98 7.68 -8.49
N ILE A 80 -0.05 7.06 -9.23
CA ILE A 80 1.29 6.73 -8.73
C ILE A 80 2.04 8.01 -8.30
N ALA A 81 1.97 9.08 -9.10
CA ALA A 81 2.61 10.35 -8.76
C ALA A 81 2.02 10.97 -7.48
N ALA A 82 0.69 10.87 -7.28
CA ALA A 82 0.04 11.33 -6.05
C ALA A 82 0.52 10.54 -4.82
N LEU A 83 0.59 9.21 -4.90
CA LEU A 83 1.08 8.35 -3.82
C LEU A 83 2.56 8.61 -3.50
N LEU A 84 3.41 8.82 -4.51
CA LEU A 84 4.80 9.23 -4.30
C LEU A 84 4.92 10.59 -3.62
N SER A 85 4.06 11.55 -3.97
CA SER A 85 3.99 12.86 -3.32
C SER A 85 3.58 12.72 -1.85
N ILE A 86 2.55 11.92 -1.55
CA ILE A 86 2.11 11.61 -0.17
C ILE A 86 3.28 11.02 0.62
N ARG A 87 3.92 9.98 0.09
CA ARG A 87 5.07 9.32 0.74
C ARG A 87 6.16 10.33 1.09
N LYS A 88 6.55 11.16 0.12
CA LYS A 88 7.64 12.13 0.26
C LYS A 88 7.32 13.19 1.30
N ARG A 89 6.15 13.82 1.24
CA ARG A 89 5.82 14.95 2.14
C ARG A 89 5.60 14.53 3.60
N ASN A 90 5.17 13.28 3.84
CA ASN A 90 5.05 12.72 5.20
C ASN A 90 6.38 12.15 5.75
N GLY A 91 7.44 12.11 4.92
CA GLY A 91 8.72 11.56 5.33
C GLY A 91 8.72 10.04 5.52
N ILE A 92 7.77 9.34 4.89
CA ILE A 92 7.69 7.88 4.96
C ILE A 92 8.93 7.29 4.27
N ASN A 93 9.63 6.42 4.98
CA ASN A 93 10.92 5.87 4.58
C ASN A 93 10.99 4.37 4.86
N CYS A 94 12.14 3.76 4.54
CA CYS A 94 12.30 2.32 4.65
C CYS A 94 12.27 1.77 6.08
N ARG A 95 12.33 2.63 7.11
CA ARG A 95 12.26 2.28 8.54
C ARG A 95 11.00 2.76 9.23
N SER A 96 10.06 3.37 8.50
CA SER A 96 8.77 3.78 9.03
C SER A 96 8.10 2.64 9.79
N LYS A 97 7.33 2.97 10.82
CA LYS A 97 6.55 2.03 11.59
C LYS A 97 5.18 1.86 10.94
N VAL A 98 4.73 0.62 10.84
CA VAL A 98 3.40 0.28 10.34
C VAL A 98 2.62 -0.44 11.43
N LYS A 99 1.40 0.02 11.65
CA LYS A 99 0.43 -0.61 12.55
C LYS A 99 -0.75 -1.08 11.72
N ILE A 100 -0.95 -2.39 11.65
CA ILE A 100 -2.12 -2.97 10.98
C ILE A 100 -3.33 -2.76 11.89
N HIS A 101 -4.37 -2.12 11.37
CA HIS A 101 -5.63 -1.86 12.08
C HIS A 101 -6.74 -2.84 11.67
N LYS A 102 -6.73 -3.30 10.41
CA LYS A 102 -7.72 -4.24 9.90
C LYS A 102 -7.08 -5.17 8.88
N SER A 103 -7.35 -6.46 8.98
CA SER A 103 -6.88 -7.47 8.01
C SER A 103 -7.91 -8.59 7.95
N GLU A 104 -8.89 -8.43 7.07
CA GLU A 104 -10.08 -9.27 6.97
C GLU A 104 -10.28 -9.78 5.53
N ARG A 105 -11.43 -10.40 5.23
CA ARG A 105 -11.72 -10.92 3.90
C ARG A 105 -11.62 -9.83 2.84
N ASP A 106 -12.24 -8.68 3.02
CA ASP A 106 -12.44 -7.68 1.97
C ASP A 106 -11.70 -6.36 2.21
N VAL A 107 -10.93 -6.25 3.30
CA VAL A 107 -10.21 -5.03 3.64
C VAL A 107 -8.89 -5.32 4.36
N TYR A 108 -7.87 -4.59 3.95
CA TYR A 108 -6.67 -4.36 4.72
C TYR A 108 -6.55 -2.87 5.00
N ALA A 109 -6.26 -2.51 6.24
CA ALA A 109 -6.00 -1.12 6.61
C ALA A 109 -4.87 -1.01 7.63
N ALA A 110 -4.02 0.00 7.43
CA ALA A 110 -2.86 0.25 8.27
C ALA A 110 -2.59 1.74 8.42
N ILE A 111 -1.93 2.09 9.52
CA ILE A 111 -1.43 3.44 9.81
C ILE A 111 0.10 3.39 9.82
N ILE A 112 0.73 4.32 9.10
CA ILE A 112 2.17 4.41 8.91
C ILE A 112 2.68 5.70 9.55
N ASP A 113 3.66 5.56 10.45
CA ASP A 113 4.26 6.64 11.23
C ASP A 113 3.26 7.56 11.94
N GLU A 114 2.05 7.08 12.21
CA GLU A 114 0.95 7.90 12.78
C GLU A 114 0.57 9.11 11.90
N LYS A 115 1.01 9.14 10.64
CA LYS A 115 0.85 10.26 9.69
C LYS A 115 0.01 9.93 8.47
N VAL A 116 0.06 8.67 8.03
CA VAL A 116 -0.65 8.21 6.82
C VAL A 116 -1.48 7.00 7.18
N ALA A 117 -2.80 7.07 6.98
CA ALA A 117 -3.66 5.90 7.01
C ALA A 117 -3.95 5.44 5.58
N MET A 118 -4.04 4.14 5.38
CA MET A 118 -4.30 3.54 4.07
C MET A 118 -5.25 2.37 4.23
N LYS A 119 -6.23 2.25 3.33
CA LYS A 119 -6.97 1.00 3.09
C LYS A 119 -6.81 0.51 1.66
N ILE A 120 -6.90 -0.80 1.49
CA ILE A 120 -7.15 -1.48 0.21
C ILE A 120 -8.25 -2.54 0.37
N GLY A 121 -8.88 -2.87 -0.75
CA GLY A 121 -10.01 -3.78 -0.83
C GLY A 121 -11.36 -3.07 -0.75
N PRO A 122 -12.45 -3.74 -1.18
CA PRO A 122 -13.78 -3.14 -1.26
C PRO A 122 -14.42 -2.92 0.12
N GLY A 123 -13.95 -3.60 1.17
CA GLY A 123 -14.48 -3.49 2.52
C GLY A 123 -14.29 -2.11 3.14
N HIS A 124 -15.13 -1.78 4.12
CA HIS A 124 -15.12 -0.48 4.79
C HIS A 124 -14.01 -0.37 5.84
N PHE A 125 -13.38 0.80 5.88
CA PHE A 125 -12.49 1.26 6.93
C PHE A 125 -12.45 2.80 6.91
N GLU A 126 -12.47 3.40 8.09
CA GLU A 126 -12.07 4.78 8.34
C GLU A 126 -11.06 4.77 9.50
N PRO A 127 -10.02 5.62 9.47
CA PRO A 127 -9.04 5.67 10.54
C PRO A 127 -9.70 6.10 11.87
N PRO A 128 -9.22 5.59 13.01
CA PRO A 128 -9.81 5.87 14.32
C PRO A 128 -9.77 7.37 14.63
N SER A 129 -10.90 7.91 15.09
CA SER A 129 -11.00 9.26 15.61
C SER A 129 -10.31 9.36 16.98
N GLY A 130 -9.60 10.47 17.24
CA GLY A 130 -8.83 10.65 18.47
C GLY A 130 -7.97 11.91 18.44
N SER A 131 -6.69 11.78 18.78
CA SER A 131 -5.71 12.89 18.72
C SER A 131 -5.35 13.31 17.30
N GLN A 132 -5.63 12.48 16.30
CA GLN A 132 -5.32 12.71 14.90
C GLN A 132 -6.52 13.30 14.17
N ASN A 133 -6.24 14.24 13.26
CA ASN A 133 -7.24 14.88 12.42
C ASN A 133 -7.10 14.38 10.98
N TRP A 134 -7.65 13.20 10.72
CA TRP A 134 -7.53 12.55 9.42
C TRP A 134 -8.32 13.26 8.33
N SER A 135 -7.62 13.65 7.27
CA SER A 135 -8.21 14.20 6.04
C SER A 135 -7.96 13.28 4.85
N THR A 136 -8.92 13.16 3.93
CA THR A 136 -8.73 12.35 2.72
C THR A 136 -7.70 13.02 1.82
N ALA A 137 -6.60 12.32 1.53
CA ALA A 137 -5.51 12.81 0.70
C ALA A 137 -5.62 12.32 -0.75
N TRP A 138 -6.06 11.07 -0.95
CA TRP A 138 -6.29 10.49 -2.27
C TRP A 138 -7.20 9.27 -2.18
N GLU A 139 -7.96 9.00 -3.24
CA GLU A 139 -8.78 7.80 -3.36
C GLU A 139 -8.85 7.31 -4.80
N GLY A 140 -9.09 6.01 -4.95
CA GLY A 140 -9.33 5.38 -6.24
C GLY A 140 -10.10 4.07 -6.06
N ARG A 141 -10.10 3.23 -7.09
CA ARG A 141 -10.85 1.97 -7.06
C ARG A 141 -10.32 1.04 -5.96
N ASP A 142 -11.14 0.84 -4.92
CA ASP A 142 -10.86 -0.03 -3.78
C ASP A 142 -9.58 0.31 -3.01
N TYR A 143 -9.17 1.59 -2.99
CA TYR A 143 -8.15 2.08 -2.06
C TYR A 143 -8.43 3.54 -1.67
N LYS A 144 -8.04 3.90 -0.45
CA LYS A 144 -8.18 5.27 0.07
C LYS A 144 -7.04 5.58 1.03
N ILE A 145 -6.52 6.81 0.94
CA ILE A 145 -5.40 7.31 1.73
C ILE A 145 -5.87 8.55 2.51
N TRP A 146 -5.52 8.59 3.79
CA TRP A 146 -5.71 9.76 4.63
C TRP A 146 -4.36 10.25 5.14
N GLU A 147 -4.26 11.55 5.33
CA GLU A 147 -3.14 12.20 6.02
C GLU A 147 -3.65 12.82 7.30
N ASP A 148 -2.84 12.72 8.34
CA ASP A 148 -3.07 13.48 9.56
C ASP A 148 -2.80 14.96 9.28
N ALA A 149 -3.80 15.79 9.55
CA ALA A 149 -3.76 17.24 9.39
C ALA A 149 -3.40 17.97 10.70
N SER A 150 -2.96 17.24 11.72
CA SER A 150 -2.53 17.78 13.01
C SER A 150 -1.11 18.38 12.99
#